data_AF-A0A0F8Z3V3-F1
#
_entry.id   AF-A0A0F8Z3V3-F1
#
_cell.length_a   1.000
_cell.length_b   1.000
_cell.length_c   1.000
_cell.angle_alpha   90.00
_cell.angle_beta   90.00
_cell.angle_gamma   90.00
#
_symmetry.space_group_name_H-M   'P 1'
#
loop_
_entity.id
_entity.type
_entity.pdbx_description
1 polymer ?
#
loop_
_entity_poly.entity_id
_entity_poly.type
_entity_poly.pdbx_seq_one_letter_code
_entity_poly.pdbx_strand_id
1 'polypeptide(L)' 'MPGHTTKERAKRKGVRKKVPKHLRKKVSRKISKLSHEGKSRDQAIAQGINQTLSESKKKR' A
#
# COMPACT_ATOMS: atom_id res chain seq x y z
N MET A 1 6.24 -23.09 -34.77
CA MET A 1 5.62 -21.78 -34.39
C MET A 1 5.15 -21.85 -32.94
N PRO A 2 5.90 -21.36 -31.93
CA PRO A 2 5.40 -21.38 -30.56
C PRO A 2 4.40 -20.24 -30.38
N GLY A 3 3.12 -20.58 -30.44
CA GLY A 3 2.02 -19.69 -30.08
C GLY A 3 2.06 -19.37 -28.59
N HIS A 4 2.66 -18.22 -28.25
CA HIS A 4 2.49 -17.61 -26.94
C HIS A 4 1.06 -17.08 -26.81
N THR A 5 0.17 -17.98 -26.39
CA THR A 5 -1.23 -17.65 -26.13
C THR A 5 -1.31 -16.56 -25.06
N THR A 6 -2.04 -15.49 -25.36
CA THR A 6 -2.35 -14.37 -24.47
C THR A 6 -2.98 -14.80 -23.14
N LYS A 7 -3.55 -16.01 -23.08
CA LYS A 7 -4.12 -16.64 -21.88
C LYS A 7 -3.10 -16.92 -20.79
N GLU A 8 -1.86 -17.25 -21.12
CA GLU A 8 -0.82 -17.53 -20.12
C GLU A 8 -0.35 -16.24 -19.41
N ARG A 9 -0.28 -15.13 -20.15
CA ARG A 9 0.05 -13.80 -19.60
C ARG A 9 -1.05 -13.25 -18.68
N ALA A 10 -2.32 -13.59 -18.94
CA ALA A 10 -3.46 -13.19 -18.11
C ALA A 10 -3.48 -13.92 -16.75
N LYS A 11 -3.14 -15.22 -16.72
CA LYS A 11 -3.10 -16.01 -15.48
C LYS A 11 -2.05 -15.51 -14.48
N ARG A 12 -0.89 -15.03 -14.96
CA ARG A 12 0.17 -14.45 -14.10
C ARG A 12 -0.20 -13.08 -13.51
N LYS A 13 -1.17 -12.35 -14.09
CA LYS A 13 -1.66 -11.07 -13.54
C LYS A 13 -2.70 -11.23 -12.42
N GLY A 14 -3.20 -12.44 -12.17
CA GLY A 14 -4.37 -12.70 -11.32
C GLY A 14 -4.14 -12.63 -9.81
N VAL A 15 -2.90 -12.68 -9.31
CA VAL A 15 -2.65 -12.82 -7.85
C VAL A 15 -1.57 -11.86 -7.35
N ARG A 16 -1.53 -10.63 -7.85
CA ARG A 16 -0.79 -9.58 -7.13
C ARG A 16 -1.59 -9.33 -5.85
N LYS A 17 -1.11 -9.84 -4.69
CA LYS A 17 -1.74 -9.64 -3.37
C LYS A 17 -1.95 -8.13 -3.18
N LYS A 18 -3.18 -7.67 -3.44
CA LYS A 18 -3.53 -6.26 -3.33
C LYS A 18 -3.59 -5.93 -1.85
N VAL A 19 -2.88 -4.89 -1.43
CA VAL A 19 -3.05 -4.32 -0.09
C VAL A 19 -4.55 -4.04 0.12
N PRO A 20 -5.18 -4.52 1.20
CA PRO A 20 -6.59 -4.27 1.47
C PRO A 20 -6.95 -2.78 1.38
N LYS A 21 -8.14 -2.48 0.82
CA LYS A 21 -8.60 -1.10 0.58
C LYS A 21 -8.60 -0.26 1.86
N HIS A 22 -8.99 -0.85 2.99
CA HIS A 22 -9.04 -0.16 4.27
C HIS A 22 -7.63 0.23 4.78
N LEU A 23 -6.62 -0.63 4.60
CA LEU A 23 -5.24 -0.31 4.97
C LEU A 23 -4.66 0.81 4.12
N ARG A 24 -4.89 0.77 2.79
CA ARG A 24 -4.47 1.86 1.89
C ARG A 24 -5.07 3.20 2.30
N LYS A 25 -6.37 3.23 2.62
CA LYS A 25 -7.06 4.44 3.10
C LYS A 25 -6.49 4.94 4.42
N LYS A 26 -6.20 4.04 5.37
CA LYS A 26 -5.67 4.41 6.70
C LYS A 26 -4.29 5.05 6.59
N VAL A 27 -3.37 4.43 5.82
CA VAL A 27 -2.03 4.98 5.56
C VAL A 27 -2.13 6.31 4.82
N SER A 28 -2.95 6.40 3.77
CA SER A 28 -3.13 7.64 3.00
C SER A 28 -3.64 8.80 3.85
N ARG A 29 -4.60 8.57 4.76
CA ARG A 29 -5.09 9.61 5.70
C ARG A 29 -3.98 10.11 6.61
N LYS A 30 -3.13 9.22 7.13
CA LYS A 30 -1.98 9.63 7.97
C LYS A 30 -0.96 10.44 7.19
N ILE A 31 -0.56 9.97 6.00
CA ILE A 31 0.38 10.70 5.14
C ILE A 31 -0.16 12.09 4.83
N SER A 32 -1.45 12.20 4.48
CA SER A 32 -2.09 13.48 4.21
C SER A 32 -2.01 14.40 5.43
N LYS A 33 -2.39 13.93 6.63
CA LYS A 33 -2.27 14.72 7.86
C LYS A 33 -0.85 15.21 8.10
N LEU A 34 0.14 14.31 8.01
CA LEU A 34 1.55 14.63 8.20
C LEU A 34 2.10 15.64 7.18
N SER A 35 1.61 15.58 5.94
CA SER A 35 1.95 16.55 4.91
C SER A 35 1.37 17.94 5.21
N HIS A 36 0.15 18.01 5.77
CA HIS A 36 -0.45 19.28 6.21
C HIS A 36 0.26 19.86 7.44
N GLU A 37 0.89 19.01 8.27
CA GLU A 37 1.76 19.42 9.39
C GLU A 37 3.13 19.94 8.91
N GLY A 38 3.38 20.04 7.59
CA GLY A 38 4.61 20.58 7.01
C GLY A 38 5.76 19.58 6.86
N LYS A 39 5.51 18.27 7.04
CA LYS A 39 6.54 17.25 6.83
C LYS A 39 6.82 17.04 5.34
N SER A 40 8.07 16.75 5.02
CA SER A 40 8.43 16.37 3.65
C SER A 40 7.70 15.09 3.25
N ARG A 41 7.48 14.92 1.95
CA ARG A 41 6.74 13.78 1.40
C ARG A 41 7.28 12.44 1.91
N ASP A 42 8.61 12.28 1.91
CA ASP A 42 9.26 11.04 2.31
C ASP A 42 9.13 10.79 3.82
N GLN A 43 9.27 11.85 4.63
CA GLN A 43 9.04 11.76 6.07
C GLN A 43 7.58 11.40 6.39
N ALA A 44 6.62 12.01 5.69
CA ALA A 44 5.20 11.72 5.86
C ALA A 44 4.87 10.26 5.48
N ILE A 45 5.46 9.73 4.41
CA ILE A 45 5.30 8.33 4.00
C ILE A 45 5.89 7.39 5.05
N ALA A 46 7.15 7.58 5.44
CA ALA A 46 7.83 6.72 6.40
C ALA A 46 7.10 6.70 7.76
N GLN A 47 6.76 7.88 8.29
CA GLN A 47 6.04 8.00 9.56
C GLN A 47 4.61 7.46 9.44
N GLY A 48 3.89 7.74 8.36
CA GLY A 48 2.53 7.27 8.14
C GLY A 48 2.44 5.74 8.11
N ILE A 49 3.42 5.07 7.51
CA ILE A 49 3.54 3.61 7.51
C ILE A 49 3.86 3.10 8.92
N ASN A 50 4.91 3.61 9.56
CA ASN A 50 5.35 3.16 10.89
C ASN A 50 4.26 3.31 11.96
N GLN A 51 3.56 4.45 11.98
CA GLN A 51 2.46 4.67 12.91
C GLN A 51 1.27 3.73 12.62
N THR A 52 1.02 3.37 11.37
CA THR A 52 -0.07 2.42 11.04
C THR A 52 0.27 1.00 11.49
N LEU A 53 1.54 0.59 11.34
CA LEU A 53 2.03 -0.71 11.80
C LEU A 53 1.99 -0.81 13.33
N SER A 54 2.44 0.21 14.05
CA SER A 54 2.42 0.25 15.52
C SER A 54 0.99 0.08 16.07
N GLU A 55 0.02 0.81 15.53
CA GLU A 55 -1.39 0.67 15.94
C GLU A 55 -1.98 -0.71 15.68
N SER A 56 -1.59 -1.37 14.59
CA SER A 56 -2.06 -2.73 14.31
C SER A 56 -1.51 -3.77 15.30
N LYS A 57 -0.31 -3.53 15.85
CA LYS A 57 0.32 -4.43 16.83
C LYS A 57 -0.24 -4.23 18.23
N LYS A 58 -0.56 -2.98 18.63
CA LYS A 58 -1.09 -2.65 19.97
C LYS A 58 -2.48 -3.23 20.28
N LYS A 59 -3.24 -3.67 19.27
CA LYS A 59 -4.58 -4.25 19.42
C LYS A 59 -4.59 -5.79 19.55
N ARG A 60 -3.43 -6.43 19.64
CA ARG A 60 -3.29 -7.84 20.04
C ARG A 60 -2.80 -7.88 21.48
#